data_AF-A0A2D0HJL4-F1
#
_entry.id   AF-A0A2D0HJL4-F1
#
_cell.length_a   1.000
_cell.length_b   1.000
_cell.length_c   1.000
_cell.angle_alpha   90.00
_cell.angle_beta   90.00
_cell.angle_gamma   90.00
#
_symmetry.space_group_name_H-M   'P 1'
#
loop_
_entity.id
_entity.type
_entity.pdbx_description
1 polymer ?
#
loop_
_entity_poly.entity_id
_entity_poly.type
_entity_poly.pdbx_seq_one_letter_code
_entity_poly.pdbx_strand_id
1 'polypeptide(L)'
;MTNNQNQPREFDAVLGGEAPPPVQGAVLGGIEGVKRRLSSSNVEVGIAPLSEALNYGNAGLYVVIEALKNKSSKVQRVALKILKYIEDPQVELALKNYKFWSSFEKFYSIPCGYSTTFANRKVIEFDPTTKISDTG
;
A
#
# COMPACT_ATOMS: atom_id res chain seq x y z
N MET A 1 -44.90 45.67 -9.15
CA MET A 1 -43.77 44.94 -9.75
C MET A 1 -42.93 44.42 -8.60
N THR A 2 -42.87 43.10 -8.44
CA THR A 2 -42.35 42.41 -7.25
C THR A 2 -40.83 42.29 -7.27
N ASN A 3 -40.23 42.53 -6.10
CA ASN A 3 -38.83 42.82 -5.86
C ASN A 3 -38.08 41.52 -5.50
N ASN A 4 -37.26 40.99 -6.41
CA ASN A 4 -36.42 39.80 -6.21
C ASN A 4 -35.07 40.17 -5.57
N GLN A 5 -35.08 40.69 -4.34
CA GLN A 5 -33.89 41.24 -3.68
C GLN A 5 -33.09 40.26 -2.80
N ASN A 6 -33.50 39.00 -2.68
CA ASN A 6 -32.91 38.04 -1.71
C ASN A 6 -32.18 36.86 -2.34
N GLN A 7 -31.73 36.94 -3.59
CA GLN A 7 -30.91 35.88 -4.17
C GLN A 7 -29.42 36.16 -3.94
N PRO A 8 -28.67 35.23 -3.32
CA PRO A 8 -27.24 35.40 -3.11
C PRO A 8 -26.50 35.46 -4.45
N ARG A 9 -25.49 36.34 -4.54
CA ARG A 9 -24.64 36.50 -5.72
C ARG A 9 -23.58 35.41 -5.79
N GLU A 10 -22.89 35.31 -6.92
CA GLU A 10 -21.83 34.32 -7.18
C GLU A 10 -20.72 34.29 -6.11
N PHE A 11 -20.51 35.41 -5.40
CA PHE A 11 -19.51 35.56 -4.33
C PHE A 11 -20.11 35.78 -2.94
N ASP A 12 -21.44 35.68 -2.79
CA ASP A 12 -22.03 35.72 -1.45
C ASP A 12 -21.65 34.46 -0.69
N ALA A 13 -21.12 34.65 0.53
CA ALA A 13 -20.82 33.55 1.43
C ALA A 13 -22.13 32.83 1.79
N VAL A 14 -22.27 31.58 1.35
CA VAL A 14 -23.41 30.74 1.71
C VAL A 14 -23.20 30.24 3.14
N LEU A 15 -24.13 30.55 4.03
CA LEU A 15 -24.20 29.96 5.37
C LEU A 15 -24.40 28.45 5.23
N GLY A 16 -23.45 27.65 5.76
CA GLY A 16 -23.58 26.20 5.81
C GLY A 16 -24.89 25.79 6.48
N GLY A 17 -25.49 24.69 6.01
CA GLY A 17 -26.83 24.27 6.43
C GLY A 17 -26.98 24.12 7.96
N GLU A 18 -28.17 24.44 8.47
CA GLU A 18 -28.53 24.41 9.90
C GLU A 18 -28.48 23.02 10.53
N ALA A 19 -28.38 21.97 9.72
CA ALA A 19 -28.26 20.61 10.22
C ALA A 19 -26.85 20.41 10.79
N PRO A 20 -26.70 20.01 12.07
CA PRO A 20 -25.40 19.62 12.58
C PRO A 20 -24.84 18.53 11.65
N PRO A 21 -23.58 18.62 11.22
CA PRO A 21 -22.97 17.58 10.42
C PRO A 21 -23.21 16.26 11.15
N PRO A 22 -23.55 15.16 10.43
CA PRO A 22 -23.85 13.90 11.07
C PRO A 22 -22.76 13.61 12.09
N VAL A 23 -23.11 13.15 13.29
CA VAL A 23 -22.17 12.97 14.41
C VAL A 23 -21.01 12.02 14.05
N GLN A 24 -21.16 11.26 12.97
CA GLN A 24 -20.18 10.36 12.34
C GLN A 24 -19.59 10.90 11.02
N GLY A 25 -20.08 12.04 10.53
CA GLY A 25 -19.56 12.81 9.41
C GLY A 25 -18.27 13.53 9.79
N ALA A 26 -17.31 12.81 10.33
CA ALA A 26 -15.95 13.27 10.38
C ALA A 26 -15.50 13.43 8.92
N VAL A 27 -15.19 14.66 8.52
CA VAL A 27 -14.35 14.89 7.35
C VAL A 27 -13.01 14.26 7.72
N LEU A 28 -12.81 13.00 7.31
CA LEU A 28 -11.57 12.25 7.50
C LEU A 28 -10.48 12.88 6.61
N GLY A 29 -10.15 14.13 6.90
CA GLY A 29 -8.97 14.80 6.42
C GLY A 29 -7.78 14.45 7.28
N GLY A 30 -6.62 15.02 6.97
CA GLY A 30 -5.42 14.75 7.75
C GLY A 30 -4.92 13.32 7.60
N ILE A 31 -4.18 12.88 8.62
CA ILE A 31 -3.57 11.54 8.65
C ILE A 31 -4.60 10.40 8.70
N GLU A 32 -5.79 10.63 9.26
CA GLU A 32 -6.86 9.63 9.26
C GLU A 32 -7.44 9.42 7.86
N GLY A 33 -7.51 10.48 7.05
CA GLY A 33 -7.87 10.38 5.63
C GLY A 33 -6.86 9.60 4.80
N VAL A 34 -5.57 9.74 5.13
CA VAL A 34 -4.47 8.97 4.52
C VAL A 34 -4.65 7.48 4.84
N LYS A 35 -4.84 7.12 6.12
CA LYS A 35 -5.04 5.72 6.54
C LYS A 35 -6.26 5.07 5.90
N ARG A 36 -7.37 5.81 5.80
CA ARG A 36 -8.60 5.33 5.14
C ARG A 36 -8.36 5.00 3.67
N ARG A 37 -7.69 5.90 2.93
CA ARG A 37 -7.36 5.68 1.51
C ARG A 37 -6.38 4.52 1.33
N LEU A 38 -5.39 4.39 2.22
CA LEU A 38 -4.45 3.27 2.22
C LEU A 38 -5.14 1.90 2.42
N SER A 39 -6.28 1.89 3.10
CA SER A 39 -7.11 0.69 3.33
C SER A 39 -8.10 0.40 2.18
N SER A 40 -8.09 1.21 1.11
CA SER A 40 -8.96 1.01 -0.04
C SER A 40 -8.70 -0.32 -0.76
N SER A 41 -9.75 -0.92 -1.30
CA SER A 41 -9.63 -2.08 -2.20
C SER A 41 -8.97 -1.73 -3.54
N ASN A 42 -9.04 -0.47 -3.95
CA ASN A 42 -8.35 0.02 -5.13
C ASN A 42 -6.89 0.37 -4.78
N VAL A 43 -5.96 -0.41 -5.35
CA VAL A 43 -4.52 -0.28 -5.08
C VAL A 43 -3.99 1.12 -5.43
N GLU A 44 -4.45 1.72 -6.52
CA GLU A 44 -3.98 3.05 -6.95
C GLU A 44 -4.44 4.14 -5.96
N VAL A 45 -5.66 3.99 -5.41
CA VAL A 45 -6.18 4.85 -4.34
C VAL A 45 -5.36 4.70 -3.05
N GLY A 46 -4.83 3.50 -2.79
CA GLY A 46 -3.97 3.24 -1.63
C GLY A 46 -2.53 3.73 -1.79
N ILE A 47 -2.04 3.90 -3.02
CA ILE A 47 -0.68 4.37 -3.32
C ILE A 47 -0.55 5.89 -3.16
N ALA A 48 -1.48 6.65 -3.75
CA ALA A 48 -1.48 8.11 -3.73
C ALA A 48 -1.25 8.75 -2.33
N PRO A 49 -1.89 8.28 -1.23
CA PRO A 49 -1.73 8.88 0.08
C PRO A 49 -0.36 8.63 0.74
N LEU A 50 0.47 7.71 0.25
CA LEU A 50 1.77 7.41 0.88
C LEU A 50 2.74 8.59 0.85
N SER A 51 2.78 9.33 -0.26
CA SER A 51 3.62 10.53 -0.35
C SER A 51 3.03 11.68 0.48
N GLU A 52 1.70 11.79 0.51
CA GLU A 52 0.99 12.79 1.31
C GLU A 52 1.21 12.56 2.82
N ALA A 53 1.34 11.30 3.25
CA ALA A 53 1.58 10.94 4.63
C ALA A 53 2.79 11.69 5.21
N LEU A 54 3.87 11.86 4.45
CA LEU A 54 5.10 12.51 4.91
C LEU A 54 4.89 13.97 5.38
N ASN A 55 3.84 14.65 4.89
CA ASN A 55 3.50 16.00 5.32
C ASN A 55 3.01 16.06 6.78
N TYR A 56 2.71 14.90 7.40
CA TYR A 56 2.29 14.78 8.79
C TYR A 56 3.45 14.39 9.74
N GLY A 57 4.71 14.58 9.32
CA GLY A 57 5.89 14.34 10.13
C GLY A 57 5.99 12.88 10.59
N ASN A 58 6.31 12.66 11.87
CA ASN A 58 6.52 11.31 12.44
C ASN A 58 5.27 10.42 12.33
N ALA A 59 4.07 10.97 12.48
CA ALA A 59 2.83 10.21 12.32
C ALA A 59 2.66 9.72 10.87
N GLY A 60 3.06 10.57 9.92
CA GLY A 60 3.18 10.26 8.51
C GLY A 60 4.17 9.15 8.19
N LEU A 61 5.39 9.31 8.72
CA LEU A 61 6.47 8.36 8.55
C LEU A 61 6.07 6.96 9.05
N TYR A 62 5.40 6.89 10.21
CA TYR A 62 4.89 5.64 10.75
C TYR A 62 3.90 4.95 9.80
N VAL A 63 2.99 5.71 9.17
CA VAL A 63 2.05 5.16 8.18
C VAL A 63 2.79 4.58 6.97
N VAL A 64 3.84 5.26 6.49
CA VAL A 64 4.65 4.74 5.37
C VAL A 64 5.43 3.48 5.79
N ILE A 65 5.96 3.43 7.01
CA ILE A 65 6.61 2.23 7.56
C ILE A 65 5.62 1.07 7.66
N GLU A 66 4.40 1.31 8.16
CA GLU A 66 3.35 0.28 8.22
C GLU A 66 2.95 -0.24 6.85
N ALA A 67 2.99 0.62 5.82
CA ALA A 67 2.69 0.23 4.45
C ALA A 67 3.66 -0.84 3.88
N LEU A 68 4.84 -1.03 4.47
CA LEU A 68 5.73 -2.17 4.16
C LEU A 68 5.09 -3.52 4.48
N LYS A 69 4.09 -3.57 5.36
CA LYS A 69 3.33 -4.78 5.73
C LYS A 69 2.00 -4.91 4.99
N ASN A 70 1.71 -4.02 4.03
CA ASN A 70 0.45 -4.02 3.31
C ASN A 70 0.26 -5.30 2.49
N LYS A 71 -0.99 -5.76 2.32
CA LYS A 71 -1.33 -6.95 1.51
C LYS A 71 -0.92 -6.80 0.03
N SER A 72 -0.96 -5.58 -0.50
CA SER A 72 -0.60 -5.29 -1.88
C SER A 72 0.90 -5.12 -2.03
N SER A 73 1.53 -5.99 -2.81
CA SER A 73 2.96 -5.91 -3.14
C SER A 73 3.32 -4.58 -3.85
N LYS A 74 2.38 -3.98 -4.60
CA LYS A 74 2.56 -2.65 -5.20
C LYS A 74 2.68 -1.55 -4.14
N VAL A 75 1.81 -1.57 -3.12
CA VAL A 75 1.85 -0.60 -2.01
C VAL A 75 3.16 -0.73 -1.24
N GLN A 76 3.58 -1.97 -0.93
CA GLN A 76 4.87 -2.22 -0.27
C GLN A 76 6.05 -1.65 -1.07
N ARG A 77 6.06 -1.87 -2.39
CA ARG A 77 7.15 -1.38 -3.28
C ARG A 77 7.22 0.14 -3.29
N VAL A 78 6.08 0.84 -3.29
CA VAL A 78 6.06 2.30 -3.24
C VAL A 78 6.54 2.79 -1.89
N ALA A 79 6.06 2.21 -0.79
CA ALA A 79 6.54 2.54 0.56
C ALA A 79 8.07 2.35 0.68
N LEU A 80 8.59 1.22 0.19
CA LEU A 80 10.02 0.95 0.15
C LEU A 80 10.80 2.00 -0.65
N LYS A 81 10.28 2.41 -1.82
CA LYS A 81 10.93 3.47 -2.63
C LYS A 81 10.99 4.79 -1.89
N ILE A 82 9.94 5.17 -1.17
CA ILE A 82 9.90 6.40 -0.40
C ILE A 82 10.92 6.34 0.75
N LEU A 83 10.88 5.26 1.54
CA LEU A 83 11.70 5.11 2.75
C LEU A 83 13.21 5.05 2.46
N LYS A 84 13.62 4.59 1.28
CA LYS A 84 15.04 4.52 0.89
C LYS A 84 15.77 5.87 0.88
N TYR A 85 15.04 6.98 0.78
CA TYR A 85 15.62 8.31 0.71
C TYR A 85 15.46 9.09 2.02
N ILE A 86 15.00 8.44 3.09
CA ILE A 86 14.75 9.07 4.38
C ILE A 86 15.81 8.59 5.37
N GLU A 87 16.62 9.52 5.87
CA GLU A 87 17.61 9.28 6.92
C GLU A 87 16.95 9.38 8.29
N ASP A 88 16.36 8.28 8.75
CA ASP A 88 15.74 8.17 10.06
C ASP A 88 16.04 6.80 10.71
N PRO A 89 16.43 6.74 12.00
CA PRO A 89 16.77 5.48 12.68
C PRO A 89 15.62 4.46 12.69
N GLN A 90 14.36 4.91 12.77
CA GLN A 90 13.19 4.04 12.73
C GLN A 90 13.00 3.44 11.33
N VAL A 91 13.32 4.22 10.30
CA VAL A 91 13.28 3.76 8.91
C VAL A 91 14.37 2.73 8.67
N GLU A 92 15.60 2.98 9.12
CA GLU A 92 16.70 2.03 8.98
C GLU A 92 16.37 0.69 9.67
N LEU A 93 15.84 0.74 10.89
CA LEU A 93 15.37 -0.44 11.62
C LEU A 93 14.24 -1.17 10.88
N ALA A 94 13.27 -0.43 10.33
CA ALA A 94 12.17 -1.01 9.56
C ALA A 94 12.67 -1.70 8.28
N LEU A 95 13.59 -1.06 7.55
CA LEU A 95 14.17 -1.60 6.33
C LEU A 95 15.06 -2.83 6.60
N LYS A 96 15.80 -2.84 7.70
CA LYS A 96 16.58 -4.02 8.13
C LYS A 96 15.71 -5.23 8.43
N ASN A 97 14.52 -5.00 8.99
CA ASN A 97 13.55 -6.04 9.31
C ASN A 97 12.64 -6.42 8.13
N TYR A 98 12.59 -5.60 7.09
CA TYR A 98 11.77 -5.82 5.92
C TYR A 98 12.31 -6.97 5.08
N LYS A 99 11.51 -8.04 4.95
CA LYS A 99 11.82 -9.20 4.10
C LYS A 99 10.98 -9.13 2.84
N PHE A 100 11.57 -8.72 1.73
CA PHE A 100 10.85 -8.58 0.45
C PHE A 100 10.23 -9.89 -0.06
N TRP A 101 10.76 -11.04 0.37
CA TRP A 101 10.33 -12.39 -0.02
C TRP A 101 9.34 -13.04 0.95
N SER A 102 8.92 -12.38 2.03
CA SER A 102 7.92 -12.95 2.96
C SER A 102 6.53 -13.06 2.31
N SER A 103 6.28 -12.23 1.30
CA SER A 103 5.07 -12.22 0.49
C SER A 103 5.28 -12.99 -0.81
N PHE A 104 6.15 -14.02 -0.85
CA PHE A 104 6.14 -15.00 -1.94
C PHE A 104 4.71 -15.53 -1.97
N GLU A 105 3.93 -14.91 -2.85
CA GLU A 105 2.55 -15.21 -3.08
C GLU A 105 2.49 -16.72 -3.12
N LYS A 106 1.60 -17.26 -2.31
CA LYS A 106 1.26 -18.67 -2.27
C LYS A 106 0.92 -19.04 -3.71
N PHE A 107 1.93 -19.43 -4.48
CA PHE A 107 1.83 -19.70 -5.90
C PHE A 107 1.18 -21.09 -5.94
N TYR A 108 -0.13 -21.14 -5.69
CA TYR A 108 -0.97 -22.32 -5.90
C TYR A 108 -1.17 -22.55 -7.40
N SER A 109 -0.08 -22.46 -8.14
CA SER A 109 0.07 -22.86 -9.52
C SER A 109 1.56 -23.07 -9.74
N ILE A 110 2.21 -23.87 -8.87
CA ILE A 110 3.39 -24.61 -9.33
C ILE A 110 2.92 -25.29 -10.62
N PRO A 111 3.49 -24.97 -11.80
CA PRO A 111 3.12 -25.72 -12.99
C PRO A 111 3.33 -27.19 -12.65
N CYS A 112 2.30 -28.03 -12.86
CA CYS A 112 2.36 -29.47 -12.62
C CYS A 112 3.29 -30.20 -13.60
N GLY A 113 4.43 -29.60 -13.94
CA GLY A 113 5.48 -30.13 -14.77
C GLY A 113 6.81 -29.69 -14.20
N TYR A 114 7.62 -30.65 -13.78
CA TYR A 114 9.00 -30.41 -13.40
C TYR A 114 9.75 -29.83 -14.61
N SER A 115 10.55 -28.78 -14.40
CA SER A 115 11.45 -28.30 -15.46
C SER A 115 12.51 -29.36 -15.72
N THR A 116 12.56 -29.90 -16.93
CA THR A 116 13.55 -30.92 -17.31
C THR A 116 14.94 -30.33 -17.55
N THR A 117 15.09 -29.00 -17.54
CA THR A 117 16.34 -28.32 -17.92
C THR A 117 16.52 -27.00 -17.14
N PHE A 118 17.73 -26.78 -16.61
CA PHE A 118 18.14 -25.52 -15.98
C PHE A 118 19.57 -25.19 -16.42
N ALA A 119 19.80 -23.96 -16.91
CA ALA A 119 21.11 -23.51 -17.37
C ALA A 119 21.82 -24.48 -18.34
N ASN A 120 21.07 -24.98 -19.34
CA ASN A 120 21.53 -25.98 -20.32
C ASN A 120 21.98 -27.32 -19.72
N ARG A 121 21.59 -27.63 -18.47
CA ARG A 121 21.82 -28.93 -17.83
C ARG A 121 20.49 -29.62 -17.59
N LYS A 122 20.45 -30.93 -17.82
CA LYS A 122 19.28 -31.76 -17.50
C LYS A 122 19.11 -31.81 -15.99
N VAL A 123 17.92 -31.51 -15.49
CA VAL A 123 17.60 -31.66 -14.07
C VAL A 123 17.35 -33.15 -13.83
N ILE A 124 18.21 -33.80 -13.04
CA ILE A 124 17.98 -35.19 -12.63
C ILE A 124 16.81 -35.18 -11.64
N GLU A 125 15.83 -36.04 -11.87
CA GLU A 125 14.66 -36.16 -11.01
C GLU A 125 15.10 -36.53 -9.59
N PHE A 126 14.69 -35.72 -8.62
CA PHE A 126 14.88 -36.05 -7.20
C PHE A 126 13.72 -36.93 -6.76
N ASP A 127 13.98 -38.23 -6.58
CA ASP A 127 13.05 -39.15 -5.94
C ASP A 127 13.28 -39.12 -4.42
N PRO A 128 12.28 -38.72 -3.60
CA PRO A 128 12.41 -38.64 -2.15
C PRO A 128 12.63 -40.00 -1.47
N THR A 129 12.32 -41.09 -2.16
CA THR A 129 12.49 -42.48 -1.70
C THR A 129 13.85 -43.06 -2.10
N THR A 130 14.35 -42.75 -3.30
CA THR A 130 15.60 -43.34 -3.81
C THR A 130 16.82 -42.41 -3.74
N LYS A 131 16.66 -41.17 -3.27
CA LYS A 131 17.70 -40.11 -3.30
C LYS A 131 18.23 -39.89 -4.73
N ILE A 132 19.23 -39.04 -4.89
CA ILE A 132 19.79 -38.70 -6.20
C ILE A 132 20.39 -39.98 -6.82
N SER A 133 19.70 -40.57 -7.79
CA SER A 133 20.26 -41.63 -8.63
C SER A 133 21.13 -40.97 -9.69
N ASP A 134 22.44 -41.03 -9.49
CA ASP A 134 23.44 -40.65 -10.49
C ASP A 134 23.43 -41.71 -11.59
N THR A 135 22.82 -41.38 -12.74
CA THR A 135 22.97 -42.18 -13.96
C THR A 135 24.09 -41.51 -14.75
N GLY A 136 25.31 -42.00 -14.53
CA GLY A 136 26.50 -41.65 -15.30
C GLY A 136 26.41 -42.07 -16.76
#